data_AF-A0A359LIP1-F1
#
_entry.id   AF-A0A359LIP1-F1
#
_cell.length_a   1.000
_cell.length_b   1.000
_cell.length_c   1.000
_cell.angle_alpha   90.00
_cell.angle_beta   90.00
_cell.angle_gamma   90.00
#
_symmetry.space_group_name_H-M   'P 1'
#
loop_
_entity.id
_entity.type
_entity.pdbx_description
1 polymer ?
#
loop_
_entity_poly.entity_id
_entity_poly.type
_entity_poly.pdbx_seq_one_letter_code
_entity_poly.pdbx_strand_id
1 'polypeptide(L)'
;MKEKIKENILEKVISKFKLPLNINIKRVGIDIGSDNLKAVVIDVKGITTYLKKINRRPIYALKEILDEIITKHGNEAYLGITGVNSIYLSDVLNEKQIISESITIKEGIAFLDSDIKENGEFAVIDIGASNQRYYEFVKDKNSGRLILEHMRFYQSNQ
;
A
#
# COMPACT_ATOMS: atom_id res chain seq x y z
N MET A 1 2.75 23.23 15.98
CA MET A 1 1.63 22.82 16.86
C MET A 1 0.60 21.96 16.13
N LYS A 2 0.10 22.33 14.94
CA LYS A 2 -0.85 21.50 14.16
C LYS A 2 -0.25 20.18 13.64
N GLU A 3 1.02 20.15 13.26
CA GLU A 3 1.72 18.92 12.81
C GLU A 3 1.91 17.93 13.96
N LYS A 4 2.47 18.41 15.08
CA LYS A 4 2.63 17.63 16.33
C LYS A 4 1.32 17.00 16.86
N ILE A 5 0.17 17.64 16.64
CA ILE A 5 -1.14 17.08 16.98
C ILE A 5 -1.52 15.93 16.03
N LYS A 6 -1.25 16.09 14.74
CA LYS A 6 -1.55 15.06 13.72
C LYS A 6 -0.68 13.82 13.88
N GLU A 7 0.62 14.00 14.14
CA GLU A 7 1.57 12.92 14.47
C GLU A 7 1.05 12.11 15.66
N ASN A 8 0.74 12.78 16.77
CA ASN A 8 0.26 12.12 18.00
C ASN A 8 -1.06 11.35 17.79
N ILE A 9 -1.97 11.86 16.95
CA ILE A 9 -3.20 11.14 16.60
C ILE A 9 -2.91 9.84 15.85
N LEU A 10 -1.97 9.88 14.90
CA LEU A 10 -1.68 8.74 14.05
C LEU A 10 -0.80 7.71 14.77
N GLU A 11 0.20 8.14 15.54
CA GLU A 11 1.01 7.31 16.44
C GLU A 11 0.11 6.49 17.36
N LYS A 12 -0.92 7.11 17.94
CA LYS A 12 -1.89 6.44 18.82
C LYS A 12 -2.69 5.34 18.15
N VAL A 13 -2.95 5.43 16.85
CA VAL A 13 -3.70 4.38 16.13
C VAL A 13 -2.76 3.31 15.60
N ILE A 14 -1.61 3.68 15.06
CA ILE A 14 -0.60 2.72 14.55
C ILE A 14 -0.03 1.89 15.69
N SER A 15 0.24 2.47 16.86
CA SER A 15 0.73 1.74 18.04
C SER A 15 -0.26 0.69 18.57
N LYS A 16 -1.54 0.75 18.17
CA LYS A 16 -2.49 -0.33 18.49
C LYS A 16 -2.20 -1.60 17.70
N PHE A 17 -1.57 -1.50 16.53
CA PHE A 17 -1.25 -2.67 15.70
C PHE A 17 -0.18 -3.51 16.37
N LYS A 18 -0.44 -4.82 16.43
CA LYS A 18 0.48 -5.81 16.97
C LYS A 18 0.87 -6.77 15.86
N LEU A 19 2.12 -7.22 15.88
CA LEU A 19 2.55 -8.29 15.00
C LEU A 19 1.77 -9.56 15.36
N PRO A 20 1.19 -10.26 14.35
CA PRO A 20 0.42 -11.47 14.62
C PRO A 20 1.35 -12.56 15.18
N LEU A 21 0.93 -13.19 16.29
CA LEU A 21 1.69 -14.25 16.96
C LEU A 21 1.39 -15.67 16.42
N ASN A 22 0.39 -15.79 15.55
CA ASN A 22 -0.16 -17.07 15.07
C ASN A 22 -0.02 -17.26 13.55
N ILE A 23 -0.18 -18.51 13.12
CA ILE A 23 -0.15 -18.97 11.71
C ILE A 23 -1.24 -18.30 10.84
N ASN A 24 -2.32 -17.79 11.44
CA ASN A 24 -3.35 -17.02 10.74
C ASN A 24 -2.88 -15.57 10.53
N ILE A 25 -1.93 -15.41 9.61
CA ILE A 25 -1.27 -14.15 9.31
C ILE A 25 -2.26 -13.20 8.62
N LYS A 26 -2.69 -12.17 9.34
CA LYS A 26 -3.42 -11.02 8.77
C LYS A 26 -2.44 -10.00 8.21
N ARG A 27 -2.75 -9.49 7.01
CA ARG A 27 -1.99 -8.44 6.34
C ARG A 27 -2.90 -7.29 5.97
N VAL A 28 -2.44 -6.07 6.19
CA VAL A 28 -3.12 -4.83 5.83
C VAL A 28 -2.20 -4.04 4.91
N GLY A 29 -2.63 -3.82 3.68
CA GLY A 29 -1.97 -2.96 2.71
C GLY A 29 -2.76 -1.67 2.52
N ILE A 30 -2.09 -0.52 2.53
CA ILE A 30 -2.71 0.79 2.31
C ILE A 30 -1.96 1.56 1.23
N ASP A 31 -2.66 2.04 0.22
CA ASP A 31 -2.14 2.94 -0.81
C ASP A 31 -2.78 4.33 -0.63
N ILE A 32 -1.95 5.32 -0.32
CA ILE A 32 -2.37 6.69 -0.09
C ILE A 32 -2.01 7.53 -1.32
N GLY A 33 -2.95 7.57 -2.28
CA GLY A 33 -2.87 8.42 -3.46
C GLY A 33 -3.09 9.91 -3.15
N SER A 34 -3.15 10.75 -4.18
CA SER A 34 -3.38 12.19 -4.04
C SER A 34 -4.84 12.54 -3.69
N ASP A 35 -5.82 11.85 -4.30
CA ASP A 35 -7.25 12.09 -4.07
C ASP A 35 -7.90 11.03 -3.16
N ASN A 36 -7.46 9.77 -3.28
CA ASN A 36 -8.08 8.63 -2.62
C ASN A 36 -7.06 7.79 -1.84
N LEU A 37 -7.52 7.20 -0.75
CA LEU A 37 -6.85 6.17 0.02
C LEU A 37 -7.57 4.85 -0.25
N LYS A 38 -6.80 3.83 -0.63
CA LYS A 38 -7.26 2.45 -0.81
C LYS A 38 -6.64 1.59 0.28
N ALA A 39 -7.40 0.68 0.87
CA ALA A 39 -6.85 -0.31 1.79
C ALA A 39 -7.38 -1.70 1.47
N VAL A 40 -6.55 -2.70 1.74
CA VAL A 40 -6.87 -4.12 1.57
C VAL A 40 -6.49 -4.86 2.84
N VAL A 41 -7.41 -5.66 3.37
CA VAL A 41 -7.16 -6.60 4.46
C VAL A 41 -7.24 -8.01 3.88
N ILE A 42 -6.18 -8.79 4.07
CA ILE A 42 -6.12 -10.20 3.70
C ILE A 42 -6.01 -11.01 4.99
N ASP A 43 -7.01 -11.86 5.22
CA ASP A 43 -7.04 -12.79 6.34
C ASP A 43 -7.67 -14.14 5.93
N VAL A 44 -7.89 -15.03 6.89
CA VAL A 44 -8.49 -16.36 6.65
C VAL A 44 -9.92 -16.31 6.10
N LYS A 45 -10.61 -15.18 6.22
CA LYS A 45 -11.96 -14.97 5.69
C LYS A 45 -11.92 -14.47 4.23
N GLY A 46 -10.73 -14.16 3.71
CA GLY A 46 -10.51 -13.70 2.34
C GLY A 46 -10.02 -12.25 2.28
N ILE A 47 -10.47 -11.53 1.26
CA ILE A 47 -10.03 -10.17 0.94
C ILE A 47 -11.15 -9.18 1.26
N THR A 48 -10.86 -8.16 2.06
CA THR A 48 -11.75 -7.02 2.29
C THR A 48 -11.09 -5.74 1.78
N THR A 49 -11.82 -4.96 0.97
CA THR A 49 -11.31 -3.72 0.37
C THR A 49 -12.00 -2.49 0.96
N TYR A 50 -11.26 -1.40 1.09
CA TYR A 50 -11.75 -0.10 1.54
C TYR A 50 -11.31 0.98 0.55
N LEU A 51 -12.18 1.96 0.34
CA LEU A 51 -11.89 3.13 -0.48
C LEU A 51 -12.39 4.38 0.25
N LYS A 52 -11.54 5.40 0.36
CA LYS A 52 -11.88 6.65 1.04
C LYS A 52 -11.30 7.86 0.35
N LYS A 53 -12.11 8.91 0.18
CA LYS A 53 -11.63 10.21 -0.27
C LYS A 53 -10.77 10.88 0.80
N ILE A 54 -9.64 11.44 0.38
CA ILE A 54 -8.69 12.10 1.27
C ILE A 54 -9.14 13.52 1.62
N ASN A 55 -9.79 14.24 0.70
CA ASN A 55 -10.24 15.63 0.89
C ASN A 55 -9.15 16.55 1.47
N ARG A 56 -7.91 16.43 0.96
CA ARG A 56 -6.71 17.15 1.42
C ARG A 56 -6.33 16.89 2.89
N ARG A 57 -6.80 15.79 3.48
CA ARG A 57 -6.56 15.41 4.87
C ARG A 57 -6.10 13.94 5.00
N PRO A 58 -4.96 13.55 4.40
CA PRO A 58 -4.53 12.16 4.30
C PRO A 58 -4.37 11.47 5.66
N ILE A 59 -3.86 12.18 6.66
CA ILE A 59 -3.67 11.64 8.02
C ILE A 59 -5.01 11.30 8.68
N TYR A 60 -6.04 12.13 8.50
CA TYR A 60 -7.36 11.86 9.08
C TYR A 60 -8.06 10.71 8.34
N ALA A 61 -7.97 10.69 7.01
CA ALA A 61 -8.51 9.60 6.21
C ALA A 61 -7.87 8.25 6.59
N LEU A 62 -6.54 8.22 6.78
CA LEU A 62 -5.82 7.05 7.24
C LEU A 62 -6.26 6.61 8.64
N LYS A 63 -6.32 7.53 9.60
CA LYS A 63 -6.78 7.24 10.97
C LYS A 63 -8.16 6.58 10.97
N GLU A 64 -9.12 7.17 10.24
CA GLU A 64 -10.48 6.65 10.16
C GLU A 64 -10.52 5.23 9.57
N ILE A 65 -9.74 4.97 8.52
CA ILE A 65 -9.63 3.64 7.90
C ILE A 65 -8.98 2.63 8.85
N LEU A 66 -7.92 3.01 9.56
CA LEU A 66 -7.28 2.14 10.53
C LEU A 66 -8.21 1.80 11.69
N ASP A 67 -8.97 2.78 12.22
CA ASP A 67 -9.96 2.51 13.28
C ASP A 67 -11.09 1.59 12.78
N GLU A 68 -11.54 1.76 11.54
CA GLU A 68 -12.54 0.87 10.91
C GLU A 68 -12.00 -0.57 10.75
N ILE A 69 -10.77 -0.71 10.26
CA ILE A 69 -10.09 -2.01 10.13
C ILE A 69 -9.93 -2.68 11.50
N ILE A 70 -9.46 -1.94 12.52
CA ILE A 70 -9.32 -2.47 13.89
C ILE A 70 -10.67 -2.93 14.43
N THR A 71 -11.73 -2.15 14.21
CA THR A 71 -13.07 -2.49 14.69
C THR A 71 -13.61 -3.77 14.05
N LYS A 72 -13.39 -3.95 12.74
CA LYS A 72 -13.95 -5.07 11.98
C LYS A 72 -13.08 -6.34 12.00
N HIS A 73 -11.75 -6.18 12.01
CA HIS A 73 -10.78 -7.26 11.84
C HIS A 73 -9.83 -7.43 13.05
N GLY A 74 -9.92 -6.58 14.07
CA GLY A 74 -8.95 -6.54 15.17
C GLY A 74 -7.63 -5.88 14.78
N ASN A 75 -6.72 -5.75 15.73
CA ASN A 75 -5.46 -5.00 15.60
C ASN A 75 -4.21 -5.87 15.41
N GLU A 76 -4.34 -7.20 15.37
CA GLU A 76 -3.22 -8.10 15.06
C GLU A 76 -3.08 -8.27 13.55
N ALA A 77 -2.08 -7.60 12.96
CA ALA A 77 -1.78 -7.65 11.54
C ALA A 77 -0.38 -7.10 11.20
N TYR A 78 0.20 -7.56 10.10
CA TYR A 78 1.27 -6.83 9.43
C TYR A 78 0.68 -5.64 8.66
N LEU A 79 1.25 -4.45 8.85
CA LEU A 79 0.81 -3.23 8.18
C LEU A 79 1.88 -2.77 7.18
N GLY A 80 1.48 -2.60 5.92
CA GLY A 80 2.28 -2.02 4.85
C GLY A 80 1.56 -0.83 4.22
N ILE A 81 2.29 0.25 3.96
CA ILE A 81 1.76 1.53 3.46
C ILE A 81 2.62 1.98 2.27
N THR A 82 1.96 2.42 1.21
CA THR A 82 2.55 2.93 -0.02
C THR A 82 1.78 4.16 -0.53
N GLY A 83 2.12 4.64 -1.72
CA GLY A 83 1.46 5.77 -2.37
C GLY A 83 2.17 7.10 -2.14
N VAL A 84 1.85 8.10 -2.96
CA VAL A 84 2.53 9.42 -2.97
C VAL A 84 2.47 10.16 -1.64
N ASN A 85 1.40 9.98 -0.87
CA ASN A 85 1.21 10.65 0.41
C ASN A 85 1.78 9.86 1.60
N SER A 86 2.38 8.68 1.36
CA SER A 86 3.03 7.90 2.42
C SER A 86 4.27 8.59 2.99
N ILE A 87 4.93 9.46 2.21
CA ILE A 87 6.09 10.24 2.64
C ILE A 87 5.81 11.13 3.86
N TYR A 88 4.57 11.63 3.99
CA TYR A 88 4.17 12.46 5.14
C TYR A 88 4.03 11.66 6.44
N LEU A 89 4.27 10.35 6.39
CA LEU A 89 4.13 9.42 7.49
C LEU A 89 5.46 8.81 7.92
N SER A 90 6.59 9.24 7.34
CA SER A 90 7.93 8.73 7.66
C SER A 90 8.29 8.85 9.13
N ASP A 91 7.76 9.87 9.81
CA ASP A 91 8.08 10.15 11.21
C ASP A 91 7.29 9.25 12.18
N VAL A 92 6.23 8.61 11.69
CA VAL A 92 5.31 7.79 12.49
C VAL A 92 5.44 6.30 12.17
N LEU A 93 5.81 5.97 10.92
CA LEU A 93 5.97 4.61 10.45
C LEU A 93 7.44 4.20 10.45
N ASN A 94 7.70 2.94 10.78
CA ASN A 94 9.05 2.41 10.59
C ASN A 94 9.32 2.05 9.12
N GLU A 95 10.58 1.90 8.78
CA GLU A 95 11.07 1.56 7.43
C GLU A 95 10.47 0.27 6.85
N LYS A 96 10.03 -0.67 7.70
CA LYS A 96 9.41 -1.94 7.25
C LYS A 96 7.94 -1.76 6.87
N GLN A 97 7.31 -0.69 7.34
CA GLN A 97 5.91 -0.38 7.04
C GLN A 97 5.78 0.48 5.78
N ILE A 98 6.79 1.27 5.42
CA ILE A 98 6.77 2.05 4.18
C ILE A 98 7.34 1.20 3.04
N ILE A 99 6.51 0.92 2.05
CA ILE A 99 6.85 0.04 0.93
C ILE A 99 6.80 0.85 -0.37
N SER A 100 7.82 0.71 -1.22
CA SER A 100 7.85 1.40 -2.51
C SER A 100 6.72 0.93 -3.44
N GLU A 101 6.17 1.84 -4.23
CA GLU A 101 5.09 1.52 -5.18
C GLU A 101 5.53 0.50 -6.24
N SER A 102 6.80 0.50 -6.64
CA SER A 102 7.34 -0.51 -7.56
C SER A 102 7.27 -1.93 -6.99
N ILE A 103 7.53 -2.09 -5.68
CA ILE A 103 7.43 -3.38 -5.00
C ILE A 103 5.95 -3.76 -4.87
N THR A 104 5.08 -2.85 -4.44
CA THR A 104 3.66 -3.18 -4.24
C THR A 104 2.95 -3.55 -5.53
N ILE A 105 3.25 -2.88 -6.66
CA ILE A 105 2.71 -3.23 -7.98
C ILE A 105 3.17 -4.64 -8.37
N LYS A 106 4.47 -4.89 -8.29
CA LYS A 106 5.08 -6.19 -8.62
C LYS A 106 4.46 -7.33 -7.80
N GLU A 107 4.38 -7.17 -6.48
CA GLU A 107 3.82 -8.20 -5.59
C GLU A 107 2.30 -8.34 -5.76
N GLY A 108 1.58 -7.24 -6.06
CA GLY A 108 0.14 -7.27 -6.34
C GLY A 108 -0.18 -8.05 -7.62
N ILE A 109 0.63 -7.88 -8.67
CA ILE A 109 0.50 -8.65 -9.92
C ILE A 109 0.75 -10.12 -9.67
N ALA A 110 1.83 -10.45 -8.94
CA ALA A 110 2.13 -11.83 -8.57
C ALA A 110 1.01 -12.46 -7.73
N PHE A 111 0.40 -11.69 -6.82
CA PHE A 111 -0.70 -12.16 -5.98
C PHE A 111 -1.99 -12.44 -6.76
N LEU A 112 -2.30 -11.61 -7.77
CA LEU A 112 -3.50 -11.77 -8.59
C LEU A 112 -3.39 -12.90 -9.62
N ASP A 113 -2.23 -13.58 -9.67
CA ASP A 113 -1.91 -14.66 -10.61
C ASP A 113 -2.36 -14.32 -12.03
N SER A 114 -2.05 -13.09 -12.46
CA SER A 114 -2.29 -12.68 -13.84
C SER A 114 -1.65 -13.69 -14.79
N ASP A 115 -2.38 -14.10 -15.84
CA ASP A 115 -1.99 -15.05 -16.92
C ASP A 115 -0.74 -14.62 -17.74
N ILE A 116 0.29 -14.14 -17.04
CA ILE A 116 1.58 -13.75 -17.58
C ILE A 116 2.32 -15.04 -17.88
N LYS A 117 2.41 -15.33 -19.18
CA LYS A 117 3.20 -16.44 -19.71
C LYS A 117 4.63 -16.38 -19.14
N GLU A 118 5.19 -17.53 -18.83
CA GLU A 118 6.62 -17.63 -18.52
C GLU A 118 7.43 -17.03 -19.68
N ASN A 119 8.48 -16.26 -19.35
CA ASN A 119 9.26 -15.46 -20.30
C ASN A 119 8.47 -14.33 -21.00
N GLY A 120 7.27 -14.01 -20.50
CA GLY A 120 6.54 -12.83 -20.93
C GLY A 120 7.19 -11.57 -20.38
N GLU A 121 7.58 -10.70 -21.28
CA GLU A 121 7.75 -9.28 -21.00
C GLU A 121 6.38 -8.62 -21.03
N PHE A 122 6.12 -7.74 -20.07
CA PHE A 122 4.90 -6.95 -20.08
C PHE A 122 5.14 -5.59 -19.42
N ALA A 123 4.29 -4.65 -19.78
CA ALA A 123 4.30 -3.31 -19.24
C ALA A 123 3.07 -3.06 -18.38
N VAL A 124 3.25 -2.31 -17.30
CA VAL A 124 2.19 -1.79 -16.44
C VAL A 124 2.16 -0.28 -16.60
N ILE A 125 1.01 0.24 -16.99
CA ILE A 125 0.73 1.67 -17.05
C ILE A 125 -0.20 2.00 -15.88
N ASP A 126 0.36 2.59 -14.84
CA ASP A 126 -0.38 3.07 -13.67
C ASP A 126 -0.74 4.54 -13.87
N ILE A 127 -2.03 4.84 -13.99
CA ILE A 127 -2.55 6.19 -14.24
C ILE A 127 -3.30 6.64 -12.98
N GLY A 128 -2.65 7.51 -12.21
CA GLY A 128 -3.23 8.18 -11.06
C GLY A 128 -3.84 9.54 -11.42
N ALA A 129 -4.40 10.21 -10.42
CA ALA A 129 -5.02 11.53 -10.60
C ALA A 129 -4.01 12.65 -10.94
N SER A 130 -2.74 12.49 -10.54
CA SER A 130 -1.71 13.53 -10.65
C SER A 130 -0.37 13.01 -11.20
N ASN A 131 -0.30 11.73 -11.53
CA ASN A 131 0.91 11.11 -12.04
C ASN A 131 0.56 9.93 -12.94
N GLN A 132 1.53 9.56 -13.78
CA GLN A 132 1.50 8.35 -14.56
C GLN A 132 2.84 7.65 -14.37
N ARG A 133 2.79 6.33 -14.23
CA ARG A 133 3.98 5.50 -14.07
C ARG A 133 3.94 4.37 -15.06
N TYR A 134 5.11 4.06 -15.58
CA TYR A 134 5.32 3.00 -16.53
C TYR A 134 6.37 2.05 -15.95
N TYR A 135 6.03 0.77 -15.88
CA TYR A 135 6.90 -0.28 -15.38
C TYR A 135 7.02 -1.39 -16.42
N GLU A 136 8.23 -1.84 -16.70
CA GLU A 136 8.48 -3.05 -17.49
C GLU A 136 8.95 -4.15 -16.57
N PHE A 137 8.27 -5.30 -16.66
CA PHE A 137 8.59 -6.48 -15.87
C PHE A 137 8.89 -7.67 -16.77
N VAL A 138 9.83 -8.49 -16.30
CA VAL A 138 10.13 -9.82 -16.84
C VAL A 138 9.84 -10.86 -15.76
N LYS A 139 9.22 -11.98 -16.14
CA LYS A 139 9.11 -13.15 -15.25
C LYS A 139 10.38 -14.00 -15.38
N ASP A 140 11.19 -14.04 -14.33
CA ASP A 140 12.43 -14.81 -14.28
C ASP A 140 12.15 -16.31 -14.41
N LYS A 141 12.93 -16.98 -15.27
CA LYS A 141 12.70 -18.38 -15.64
C LYS A 141 12.99 -19.34 -14.50
N ASN A 142 13.97 -19.01 -13.66
CA ASN A 142 14.49 -19.91 -12.66
C ASN A 142 13.70 -19.84 -11.36
N SER A 143 13.26 -18.63 -10.99
CA SER A 143 12.56 -18.36 -9.73
C SER A 143 11.06 -18.13 -9.90
N GLY A 144 10.57 -17.92 -11.13
CA GLY A 144 9.19 -17.53 -11.42
C GLY A 144 8.84 -16.12 -10.92
N ARG A 145 9.80 -15.38 -10.36
CA ARG A 145 9.60 -14.05 -9.78
C ARG A 145 9.58 -12.98 -10.86
N LEU A 146 8.79 -11.93 -10.63
CA LEU A 146 8.82 -10.73 -11.45
C LEU A 146 10.07 -9.90 -11.11
N ILE A 147 10.78 -9.46 -12.14
CA ILE A 147 11.94 -8.57 -12.07
C ILE A 147 11.55 -7.26 -12.76
N LEU A 148 11.82 -6.13 -12.10
CA LEU A 148 11.63 -4.80 -12.68
C LEU A 148 12.85 -4.45 -13.54
N GLU A 149 12.65 -4.29 -14.85
CA GLU A 149 13.70 -3.93 -15.80
C GLU A 149 13.78 -2.41 -15.98
N HIS A 150 12.64 -1.76 -16.24
CA HIS A 150 12.56 -0.32 -16.43
C HIS A 150 11.41 0.31 -15.65
N MET A 151 11.65 1.52 -15.18
CA MET A 151 10.63 2.37 -14.56
C MET A 151 10.73 3.78 -15.11
N ARG A 152 9.60 4.36 -15.53
CA ARG A 152 9.50 5.78 -15.89
C ARG A 152 8.38 6.43 -15.10
N PHE A 153 8.63 7.68 -14.70
CA PHE A 153 7.71 8.48 -13.92
C PHE A 153 7.38 9.77 -14.66
N TYR A 154 6.09 10.05 -14.82
CA TYR A 154 5.57 11.22 -15.49
C TYR A 154 4.67 11.98 -14.52
N GLN A 155 5.01 13.25 -14.24
CA GLN A 155 4.12 14.15 -13.52
C GLN A 155 3.27 14.93 -14.51
N SER A 156 2.00 15.12 -14.19
CA SER A 156 1.21 16.13 -14.88
C SER A 156 1.72 17.50 -14.44
N ASN A 157 2.31 18.27 -15.35
CA ASN A 157 2.53 19.70 -15.14
C ASN A 157 1.15 20.36 -15.02
N GLN A 158 0.77 20.74 -13.79
CA GLN A 158 -0.37 21.62 -13.54
C GLN A 158 0.17 22.96 -13.04
#